data_AF-A0A1H2ZMV0-F1
#
_entry.id   AF-A0A1H2ZMV0-F1
#
_cell.length_a   1.000
_cell.length_b   1.000
_cell.length_c   1.000
_cell.angle_alpha   90.00
_cell.angle_beta   90.00
_cell.angle_gamma   90.00
#
_symmetry.space_group_name_H-M   'P 1'
#
loop_
_entity.id
_entity.type
_entity.pdbx_description
1 polymer ?
#
loop_
_entity_poly.entity_id
_entity_poly.type
_entity_poly.pdbx_seq_one_letter_code
_entity_poly.pdbx_strand_id
1 'polypeptide(L)'
;MQALEHTRRRTTLAVTGVIMLALSGCGGDLVAPDSLIEKPGVENFYNQIADACGHHSLGNQPLNYVINISNGDDNDYFLDETSKLYYGRIDRSTYATDINGFFPTGTNTPALNCIYAQLDQAPPP
;
A
#
# COMPACT_ATOMS: atom_id res chain seq x y z
N MET A 1 -54.25 -40.00 51.29
CA MET A 1 -54.54 -38.56 51.16
C MET A 1 -53.20 -37.85 51.07
N GLN A 2 -53.00 -37.13 49.96
CA GLN A 2 -51.75 -36.47 49.58
C GLN A 2 -51.50 -35.18 50.39
N ALA A 3 -50.27 -34.69 50.26
CA ALA A 3 -49.79 -33.31 50.44
C ALA A 3 -48.95 -33.06 51.69
N LEU A 4 -47.63 -32.93 51.46
CA LEU A 4 -46.80 -31.86 51.99
C LEU A 4 -45.56 -31.75 51.08
N GLU A 5 -45.71 -30.96 50.02
CA GLU A 5 -44.63 -30.53 49.15
C GLU A 5 -43.73 -29.54 49.92
N HIS A 6 -42.47 -29.89 50.10
CA HIS A 6 -41.47 -28.96 50.64
C HIS A 6 -40.88 -28.11 49.51
N THR A 7 -41.34 -26.87 49.48
CA THR A 7 -40.83 -25.76 48.67
C THR A 7 -39.37 -25.43 49.02
N ARG A 8 -38.48 -25.68 48.05
CA ARG A 8 -37.33 -24.87 47.60
C ARG A 8 -36.28 -24.42 48.65
N ARG A 9 -35.06 -24.98 48.54
CA ARG A 9 -33.84 -24.14 48.54
C ARG A 9 -32.76 -24.74 47.64
N ARG A 10 -32.50 -24.02 46.54
CA ARG A 10 -31.41 -24.23 45.60
C ARG A 10 -30.12 -23.70 46.23
N THR A 11 -29.06 -24.51 46.23
CA THR A 11 -27.69 -24.00 46.08
C THR A 11 -26.83 -25.10 45.48
N THR A 12 -26.85 -25.14 44.16
CA THR A 12 -26.02 -25.96 43.29
C THR A 12 -24.56 -25.60 43.53
N LEU A 13 -23.79 -26.52 44.13
CA LEU A 13 -22.32 -26.49 44.07
C LEU A 13 -21.94 -26.93 42.65
N ALA A 14 -21.96 -26.00 41.70
CA ALA A 14 -21.43 -26.22 40.36
C ALA A 14 -19.98 -25.75 40.36
N VAL A 15 -19.10 -26.75 40.29
CA VAL A 15 -17.65 -26.66 40.20
C VAL A 15 -17.23 -25.62 39.15
N THR A 16 -16.35 -24.73 39.58
CA THR A 16 -15.61 -23.78 38.74
C THR A 16 -14.72 -24.57 37.78
N GLY A 17 -15.18 -24.71 36.54
CA GLY A 17 -14.40 -25.27 35.43
C GLY A 17 -14.19 -24.20 34.38
N VAL A 18 -12.96 -23.71 34.30
CA VAL A 18 -12.48 -22.69 33.36
C VAL A 18 -12.92 -23.05 31.93
N ILE A 19 -13.72 -22.17 31.32
CA ILE A 19 -14.00 -22.20 29.89
C ILE A 19 -12.68 -21.86 29.19
N MET A 20 -11.96 -22.89 28.75
CA MET A 20 -10.95 -22.75 27.71
C MET A 20 -11.71 -22.38 26.42
N LEU A 21 -11.88 -21.08 26.17
CA LEU A 21 -12.14 -20.59 24.81
C LEU A 21 -10.87 -20.84 24.01
N ALA A 22 -10.73 -22.06 23.49
CA ALA A 22 -9.87 -22.29 22.35
C ALA A 22 -10.50 -21.52 21.18
N LEU A 23 -10.13 -20.26 21.02
CA LEU A 23 -10.14 -19.62 19.71
C LEU A 23 -9.06 -20.31 18.87
N SER A 24 -9.31 -21.56 18.47
CA SER A 24 -8.79 -22.03 17.19
C SER A 24 -9.56 -21.22 16.16
N GLY A 25 -9.09 -20.00 15.91
CA GLY A 25 -9.42 -19.33 14.67
C GLY A 25 -9.03 -20.30 13.58
N CYS A 26 -10.03 -20.88 12.91
CA CYS A 26 -9.86 -21.25 11.52
C CYS A 26 -9.34 -19.96 10.87
N GLY A 27 -8.03 -19.88 10.65
CA GLY A 27 -7.41 -18.86 9.82
C GLY A 27 -7.85 -19.08 8.38
N GLY A 28 -9.16 -19.02 8.15
CA GLY A 28 -9.71 -18.75 6.85
C GLY A 28 -9.39 -17.30 6.59
N ASP A 29 -8.42 -17.11 5.72
CA ASP A 29 -8.46 -16.02 4.76
C ASP A 29 -8.71 -14.65 5.39
N LEU A 30 -7.74 -14.21 6.21
CA LEU A 30 -7.50 -12.77 6.38
C LEU A 30 -6.69 -12.23 5.19
N VAL A 31 -6.86 -12.82 4.01
CA VAL A 31 -6.44 -12.21 2.76
C VAL A 31 -7.37 -11.03 2.57
N ALA A 32 -6.78 -9.84 2.67
CA ALA A 32 -7.46 -8.61 2.30
C ALA A 32 -8.09 -8.81 0.91
N PRO A 33 -9.32 -8.33 0.66
CA PRO A 33 -10.06 -8.64 -0.56
C PRO A 33 -9.17 -8.44 -1.79
N ASP A 34 -9.22 -9.40 -2.73
CA ASP A 34 -8.45 -9.49 -4.00
C ASP A 34 -8.47 -8.21 -4.88
N SER A 35 -9.16 -7.14 -4.47
CA SER A 35 -9.02 -5.80 -5.04
C SER A 35 -7.74 -5.06 -4.61
N LEU A 36 -6.97 -5.60 -3.65
CA LEU A 36 -5.64 -5.09 -3.26
C LEU A 36 -4.48 -5.87 -3.90
N ILE A 37 -4.75 -6.72 -4.90
CA ILE A 37 -3.66 -7.29 -5.68
C ILE A 37 -3.01 -6.15 -6.46
N GLU A 38 -1.85 -5.69 -5.97
CA GLU A 38 -0.96 -4.83 -6.74
C GLU A 38 -0.80 -5.45 -8.12
N LYS A 39 -1.13 -4.67 -9.16
CA LYS A 39 -0.82 -5.12 -10.52
C LYS A 39 0.71 -5.25 -10.55
N PRO A 40 1.28 -6.43 -10.82
CA PRO A 40 2.72 -6.58 -10.85
C PRO A 40 3.30 -5.80 -12.04
N GLY A 41 4.57 -5.43 -11.95
CA GLY A 41 5.34 -4.89 -13.07
C GLY A 41 5.93 -3.50 -12.85
N VAL A 42 5.29 -2.63 -12.07
CA VAL A 42 5.78 -1.26 -11.85
C VAL A 42 7.09 -1.23 -11.03
N GLU A 43 7.33 -2.20 -10.15
CA GLU A 43 8.56 -2.27 -9.35
C GLU A 43 9.84 -2.31 -10.20
N ASN A 44 9.81 -3.04 -11.31
CA ASN A 44 10.95 -3.07 -12.24
C ASN A 44 11.14 -1.72 -12.93
N PHE A 45 10.04 -1.01 -13.21
CA PHE A 45 10.09 0.33 -13.77
C PHE A 45 10.67 1.33 -12.77
N TYR A 46 10.34 1.23 -11.47
CA TYR A 46 10.97 2.04 -10.42
C TYR A 46 12.48 1.82 -10.35
N ASN A 47 12.93 0.57 -10.38
CA ASN A 47 14.35 0.24 -10.41
C ASN A 47 15.03 0.83 -11.66
N GLN A 48 14.40 0.67 -12.83
CA GLN A 48 14.91 1.20 -14.10
C GLN A 48 15.08 2.74 -14.05
N ILE A 49 14.09 3.48 -13.55
CA ILE A 49 14.19 4.94 -13.46
C ILE A 49 15.14 5.39 -12.34
N ALA A 50 15.23 4.66 -11.23
CA ALA A 50 16.18 4.97 -10.16
C ALA A 50 17.62 4.84 -10.66
N ASP A 51 17.92 3.81 -11.44
CA ASP A 51 19.26 3.58 -12.01
C ASP A 51 19.60 4.59 -13.12
N ALA A 52 18.68 4.81 -14.07
CA ALA A 52 18.95 5.65 -15.23
C ALA A 52 18.81 7.15 -14.94
N CYS A 53 17.79 7.53 -14.17
CA CYS A 53 17.37 8.92 -13.97
C CYS A 53 17.69 9.45 -12.57
N GLY A 54 18.17 8.60 -11.67
CA GLY A 54 18.32 8.88 -10.25
C GLY A 54 19.11 10.13 -9.87
N HIS A 55 20.05 10.54 -10.72
CA HIS A 55 20.90 11.72 -10.51
C HIS A 55 20.20 13.05 -10.84
N HIS A 56 19.06 13.03 -11.52
CA HIS A 56 18.28 14.24 -11.78
C HIS A 56 17.51 14.67 -10.53
N SER A 57 17.34 15.98 -10.38
CA SER A 57 16.55 16.54 -9.30
C SER A 57 15.06 16.29 -9.52
N LEU A 58 14.39 15.87 -8.44
CA LEU A 58 12.95 15.89 -8.26
C LEU A 58 12.66 16.63 -6.96
N GLY A 59 12.04 17.80 -7.06
CA GLY A 59 11.92 18.72 -5.94
C GLY A 59 13.30 19.23 -5.50
N ASN A 60 13.61 19.05 -4.22
CA ASN A 60 14.92 19.43 -3.64
C ASN A 60 15.86 18.23 -3.47
N GLN A 61 15.46 17.05 -3.95
CA GLN A 61 16.20 15.81 -3.75
C GLN A 61 16.57 15.18 -5.11
N PRO A 62 17.62 14.35 -5.15
CA PRO A 62 17.84 13.51 -6.31
C PRO A 62 16.75 12.43 -6.39
N LEU A 63 16.35 12.07 -7.61
CA LEU A 63 15.23 11.14 -7.85
C LEU A 63 15.45 9.78 -7.16
N ASN A 64 16.67 9.25 -7.16
CA ASN A 64 16.96 7.98 -6.48
C ASN A 64 16.78 8.06 -4.96
N TYR A 65 16.99 9.23 -4.35
CA TYR A 65 16.68 9.44 -2.94
C TYR A 65 15.17 9.39 -2.73
N VAL A 66 14.39 10.06 -3.59
CA VAL A 66 12.91 10.04 -3.51
C VAL A 66 12.37 8.60 -3.62
N ILE A 67 12.92 7.78 -4.52
CA ILE A 67 12.47 6.40 -4.74
C ILE A 67 12.93 5.45 -3.62
N ASN A 68 14.20 5.47 -3.24
CA ASN A 68 14.81 4.38 -2.46
C ASN A 68 15.05 4.71 -0.99
N ILE A 69 15.10 5.99 -0.62
CA ILE A 69 15.56 6.44 0.71
C ILE A 69 14.51 7.26 1.43
N SER A 70 13.80 8.13 0.72
CA SER A 70 12.71 8.93 1.25
C SER A 70 11.59 8.01 1.75
N ASN A 71 10.90 8.45 2.80
CA ASN A 71 9.74 7.75 3.37
C ASN A 71 8.62 8.77 3.57
N GLY A 72 7.37 8.31 3.53
CA GLY A 72 6.19 9.16 3.69
C GLY A 72 5.81 9.89 2.40
N ASP A 73 5.10 11.00 2.54
CA ASP A 73 4.33 11.65 1.47
C ASP A 73 5.10 11.84 0.15
N ASP A 74 6.37 12.28 0.18
CA ASP A 74 7.17 12.48 -1.03
C ASP A 74 7.38 11.18 -1.82
N ASN A 75 7.71 10.09 -1.12
CA ASN A 75 7.92 8.78 -1.74
C ASN A 75 6.58 8.20 -2.20
N ASP A 76 5.59 8.15 -1.31
CA ASP A 76 4.27 7.56 -1.58
C ASP A 76 3.59 8.23 -2.76
N TYR A 77 3.62 9.57 -2.82
CA TYR A 77 3.03 10.33 -3.91
C TYR A 77 3.76 10.11 -5.24
N PHE A 78 5.10 10.14 -5.22
CA PHE A 78 5.89 9.90 -6.42
C PHE A 78 5.63 8.50 -6.99
N LEU A 79 5.63 7.47 -6.14
CA LEU A 79 5.38 6.10 -6.56
C LEU A 79 3.94 5.93 -7.09
N ASP A 80 2.93 6.47 -6.40
CA ASP A 80 1.54 6.41 -6.85
C ASP A 80 1.35 7.05 -8.24
N GLU A 81 1.81 8.28 -8.44
CA GLU A 81 1.71 8.98 -9.74
C GLU A 81 2.51 8.26 -10.85
N THR A 82 3.69 7.75 -10.52
CA THR A 82 4.52 7.03 -11.49
C THR A 82 3.89 5.70 -11.88
N SER A 83 3.21 5.03 -10.94
CA SER A 83 2.43 3.83 -11.23
C SER A 83 1.27 4.12 -12.19
N LYS A 84 0.55 5.24 -11.98
CA LYS A 84 -0.55 5.65 -12.86
C LYS A 84 -0.05 5.93 -14.27
N LEU A 85 1.11 6.58 -14.40
CA LEU A 85 1.75 6.81 -15.69
C LEU A 85 2.14 5.47 -16.36
N TYR A 86 2.83 4.60 -15.64
CA TYR A 86 3.28 3.29 -16.15
C TYR A 86 2.12 2.43 -16.66
N TYR A 87 1.01 2.40 -15.91
CA TYR A 87 -0.20 1.67 -16.29
C TYR A 87 -1.10 2.41 -17.30
N GLY A 88 -0.68 3.58 -17.81
CA GLY A 88 -1.45 4.37 -18.78
C GLY A 88 -2.77 4.92 -18.22
N ARG A 89 -2.89 5.07 -16.90
CA ARG A 89 -4.07 5.65 -16.22
C ARG A 89 -4.07 7.18 -16.31
N ILE A 90 -2.89 7.77 -16.41
CA ILE A 90 -2.68 9.19 -16.71
C ILE A 90 -1.68 9.34 -17.86
N ASP A 91 -1.76 10.44 -18.58
CA ASP A 91 -0.80 10.76 -19.64
C ASP A 91 0.41 11.54 -19.10
N ARG A 92 1.40 11.79 -19.97
CA ARG A 92 2.61 12.54 -19.60
C ARG A 92 2.32 13.98 -19.18
N SER A 93 1.26 14.59 -19.70
CA SER A 93 0.90 15.98 -19.36
C SER A 93 0.31 16.06 -17.96
N THR A 94 -0.60 15.15 -17.63
CA THR A 94 -1.17 15.00 -16.28
C THR A 94 -0.05 14.67 -15.29
N TYR A 95 0.77 13.66 -15.58
CA TYR A 95 1.90 13.31 -14.70
C TYR A 95 2.86 14.48 -14.46
N ALA A 96 3.25 15.23 -15.51
CA ALA A 96 4.07 16.42 -15.33
C ALA A 96 3.40 17.49 -14.46
N THR A 97 2.10 17.68 -14.62
CA THR A 97 1.34 18.67 -13.84
C THR A 97 1.31 18.28 -12.37
N ASP A 98 0.99 17.02 -12.08
CA ASP A 98 0.87 16.48 -10.74
C ASP A 98 2.22 16.50 -10.00
N ILE A 99 3.28 16.02 -10.66
CA ILE A 99 4.65 16.06 -10.13
C ILE A 99 5.13 17.50 -9.87
N ASN A 100 4.88 18.44 -10.78
CA ASN A 100 5.29 19.83 -10.57
C ASN A 100 4.44 20.55 -9.52
N GLY A 101 3.19 20.14 -9.33
CA GLY A 101 2.32 20.65 -8.27
C GLY A 101 2.78 20.20 -6.88
N PHE A 102 3.19 18.93 -6.75
CA PHE A 102 3.65 18.37 -5.48
C PHE A 102 5.10 18.73 -5.16
N PHE A 103 5.98 18.80 -6.16
CA PHE A 103 7.39 19.19 -6.03
C PHE A 103 7.66 20.55 -6.69
N PRO A 104 7.22 21.70 -6.12
CA PRO A 104 7.18 23.00 -6.79
C PRO A 104 8.54 23.73 -6.78
N THR A 105 9.60 23.10 -7.30
CA THR A 105 10.95 23.70 -7.35
C THR A 105 11.34 24.22 -8.73
N GLY A 106 10.60 23.84 -9.78
CA GLY A 106 10.93 24.18 -11.17
C GLY A 106 12.14 23.42 -11.72
N THR A 107 12.69 22.45 -10.98
CA THR A 107 13.89 21.69 -11.38
C THR A 107 13.58 20.28 -11.92
N ASN A 108 12.31 19.89 -11.98
CA ASN A 108 11.89 18.50 -12.28
C ASN A 108 12.05 18.11 -13.76
N THR A 109 12.16 19.07 -14.68
CA THR A 109 12.12 18.82 -16.13
C THR A 109 13.14 17.76 -16.61
N PRO A 110 14.41 17.76 -16.17
CA PRO A 110 15.36 16.71 -16.56
C PRO A 110 14.94 15.31 -16.07
N ALA A 111 14.44 15.20 -14.83
CA ALA A 111 13.95 13.94 -14.28
C ALA A 111 12.73 13.43 -15.08
N LEU A 112 11.74 14.31 -15.32
CA LEU A 112 10.54 13.98 -16.10
C LEU A 112 10.89 13.49 -17.51
N ASN A 113 11.78 14.20 -18.22
CA ASN A 113 12.22 13.80 -19.55
C ASN A 113 12.91 12.44 -19.56
N CYS A 114 13.74 12.16 -18.55
CA CYS A 114 14.39 10.86 -18.41
C CYS A 114 13.38 9.75 -18.13
N ILE A 115 12.42 9.97 -17.22
CA ILE A 115 11.34 9.01 -16.90
C ILE A 115 10.55 8.66 -18.17
N TYR A 116 10.21 9.64 -19.01
CA TYR A 116 9.51 9.37 -20.27
C TYR A 116 10.34 8.55 -21.26
N ALA A 117 11.65 8.83 -21.35
CA ALA A 117 12.54 8.02 -22.18
C ALA A 117 12.63 6.57 -21.68
N GLN A 118 12.60 6.35 -20.36
CA GLN A 118 12.55 5.01 -19.78
C GLN A 118 11.18 4.33 -19.99
N LEU A 119 10.08 5.08 -19.90
CA LEU A 119 8.73 4.57 -20.15
C LEU A 119 8.59 4.02 -21.58
N ASP A 120 9.19 4.70 -22.56
CA ASP A 120 9.20 4.24 -23.96
C ASP A 120 10.00 2.95 -24.19
N GLN A 121 10.89 2.60 -23.26
CA GLN A 121 11.71 1.39 -23.30
C GLN A 121 11.13 0.27 -22.43
N ALA A 122 10.18 0.60 -21.54
CA ALA A 122 9.65 -0.35 -20.58
C ALA A 122 8.74 -1.38 -21.26
N PRO A 123 8.75 -2.65 -20.82
CA PRO A 123 7.79 -3.64 -21.29
C PRO A 123 6.36 -3.16 -21.06
N PRO A 124 5.41 -3.46 -21.95
CA PRO A 124 4.02 -3.11 -21.73
C PRO A 124 3.50 -3.79 -20.44
N PRO A 125 2.70 -3.09 -19.63
CA PRO A 125 2.21 -3.54 -18.33
C PRO A 125 1.06 -4.55 -18.38
#